data_AF-A0AB73KYJ7-F1
#
_entry.id   AF-A0AB73KYJ7-F1
#
_cell.length_a   1.000
_cell.length_b   1.000
_cell.length_c   1.000
_cell.angle_alpha   90.00
_cell.angle_beta   90.00
_cell.angle_gamma   90.00
#
_symmetry.space_group_name_H-M   'P 1'
#
loop_
_entity.id
_entity.type
_entity.pdbx_description
1 polymer ?
#
loop_
_entity_poly.entity_id
_entity_poly.type
_entity_poly.pdbx_seq_one_letter_code
_entity_poly.pdbx_strand_id
1 'polypeptide(L)'
;MPYAHPAPKGIGRIGQQAMEVLYQHRLVSTEQLHQLITPHHTRAEYMRRQLHTMSKAGLASSVGRRSHGQTELLWWLTEKGAQAVEAVGLLPQRPYRMSPEAAVGSLQQHTLATVETGLAFVDWAGRLGHECGPLDWSPETAHYYRDDSRPGEDLTLIPDAVLNYVHSEGRQRTLLTFFIEVDRTQMTIARLAAKLHAYAAYHDFTPQPVPGPGARALRRTTSTPA
;
A
#
# COMPACT_ATOMS: atom_id res chain seq x y z
N MET A 1 0.64 -3.73 -18.77
CA MET A 1 1.65 -2.95 -19.55
C MET A 1 2.89 -2.82 -18.68
N PRO A 2 4.10 -3.22 -19.11
CA PRO A 2 5.26 -3.07 -18.24
C PRO A 2 5.88 -1.69 -18.53
N TYR A 3 5.74 -0.76 -17.58
CA TYR A 3 6.21 0.62 -17.70
C TYR A 3 7.73 0.67 -18.01
N ALA A 4 8.13 1.64 -18.85
CA ALA A 4 9.54 1.89 -19.20
C ALA A 4 10.05 3.07 -18.36
N HIS A 5 11.12 2.87 -17.58
CA HIS A 5 11.62 3.89 -16.66
C HIS A 5 13.11 4.20 -16.87
N PRO A 6 13.48 5.48 -16.98
CA PRO A 6 14.88 5.88 -16.93
C PRO A 6 15.41 5.65 -15.50
N ALA A 7 16.44 4.79 -15.38
CA ALA A 7 16.99 4.40 -14.10
C ALA A 7 17.87 5.47 -13.46
N PRO A 8 17.94 5.52 -12.12
CA PRO A 8 19.16 5.93 -11.44
C PRO A 8 20.32 5.09 -12.02
N LYS A 9 21.37 5.73 -12.53
CA LYS A 9 22.46 5.06 -13.27
C LYS A 9 22.97 3.83 -12.49
N GLY A 10 22.80 2.64 -13.08
CA GLY A 10 23.32 1.37 -12.55
C GLY A 10 22.28 0.37 -12.00
N ILE A 11 21.01 0.75 -11.85
CA ILE A 11 19.94 -0.15 -11.38
C ILE A 11 19.18 -0.70 -12.58
N GLY A 12 19.11 -2.03 -12.71
CA GLY A 12 18.34 -2.68 -13.77
C GLY A 12 16.83 -2.53 -13.56
N ARG A 13 16.03 -2.84 -14.59
CA ARG A 13 14.55 -2.76 -14.54
C ARG A 13 13.93 -3.44 -13.31
N ILE A 14 14.39 -4.65 -12.98
CA ILE A 14 13.90 -5.39 -11.81
C ILE A 14 14.22 -4.67 -10.49
N GLY A 15 15.39 -4.00 -10.41
CA GLY A 15 15.73 -3.19 -9.25
C GLY A 15 14.83 -1.96 -9.11
N GLN A 16 14.41 -1.34 -10.21
CA GLN A 16 13.43 -0.24 -10.18
C GLN A 16 12.06 -0.74 -9.67
N GLN A 17 11.58 -1.85 -10.22
CA GLN A 17 10.33 -2.47 -9.76
C GLN A 17 10.40 -2.85 -8.28
N ALA A 18 11.56 -3.35 -7.82
CA ALA A 18 11.78 -3.63 -6.40
C ALA A 18 11.75 -2.36 -5.56
N MET A 19 12.29 -1.23 -6.04
CA MET A 19 12.18 0.06 -5.36
C MET A 19 10.72 0.51 -5.24
N GLU A 20 9.93 0.42 -6.31
CA GLU A 20 8.51 0.79 -6.30
C GLU A 20 7.70 -0.06 -5.30
N VAL A 21 7.91 -1.38 -5.31
CA VAL A 21 7.24 -2.31 -4.40
C VAL A 21 7.67 -2.05 -2.95
N LEU A 22 8.96 -1.81 -2.69
CA LEU A 22 9.45 -1.46 -1.35
C LEU A 22 8.95 -0.10 -0.87
N TYR A 23 8.80 0.86 -1.77
CA TYR A 23 8.23 2.17 -1.45
C TYR A 23 6.76 2.05 -1.04
N GLN A 24 5.98 1.29 -1.81
CA GLN A 24 4.56 1.09 -1.57
C GLN A 24 4.28 0.30 -0.29
N HIS A 25 4.98 -0.83 -0.11
CA HIS A 25 4.68 -1.79 0.97
C HIS A 25 5.55 -1.62 2.21
N ARG A 26 6.55 -0.74 2.16
CA ARG A 26 7.43 -0.29 3.26
C ARG A 26 8.36 -1.35 3.84
N LEU A 27 7.95 -2.61 3.90
CA LEU A 27 8.78 -3.74 4.35
C LEU A 27 8.35 -5.02 3.63
N VAL A 28 9.28 -5.64 2.89
CA VAL A 28 8.97 -6.84 2.08
C VAL A 28 10.13 -7.82 2.17
N SER A 29 9.85 -9.12 2.19
CA SER A 29 10.90 -10.13 2.16
C SER A 29 11.49 -10.35 0.77
N THR A 30 12.70 -10.92 0.70
CA THR A 30 13.29 -11.32 -0.59
C THR A 30 12.41 -12.28 -1.37
N GLU A 31 11.75 -13.21 -0.68
CA GLU A 31 10.87 -14.19 -1.30
C GLU A 31 9.60 -13.55 -1.84
N GLN A 32 8.96 -12.67 -1.05
CA GLN A 32 7.80 -11.91 -1.49
C GLN A 32 8.13 -11.02 -2.71
N LEU A 33 9.27 -10.31 -2.71
CA LEU A 33 9.71 -9.53 -3.87
C LEU A 33 9.92 -10.40 -5.11
N HIS A 34 10.54 -11.57 -4.93
CA HIS A 34 10.78 -12.50 -6.02
C HIS A 34 9.47 -12.98 -6.65
N GLN A 35 8.50 -13.37 -5.83
CA GLN A 35 7.18 -13.82 -6.25
C GLN A 35 6.37 -12.69 -6.91
N LEU A 36 6.46 -11.45 -6.42
CA LEU A 36 5.73 -10.31 -6.98
C LEU A 36 6.30 -9.83 -8.33
N ILE A 37 7.62 -9.75 -8.46
CA ILE A 37 8.27 -9.07 -9.59
C ILE A 37 8.77 -10.07 -10.64
N THR A 38 9.22 -11.23 -10.20
CA THR A 38 9.86 -12.24 -11.04
C THR A 38 9.24 -13.64 -10.87
N PRO A 39 7.91 -13.79 -10.85
CA PRO A 39 7.25 -15.08 -10.56
C PRO A 39 7.64 -16.20 -11.52
N HIS A 40 8.03 -15.85 -12.75
CA HIS A 40 8.42 -16.82 -13.78
C HIS A 40 9.86 -17.34 -13.63
N HIS A 41 10.68 -16.75 -12.76
CA HIS A 41 12.03 -17.23 -12.51
C HIS A 41 11.99 -18.32 -11.45
N THR A 42 12.68 -19.44 -11.67
CA THR A 42 12.70 -20.55 -10.70
C THR A 42 13.44 -20.20 -9.40
N ARG A 43 14.37 -19.23 -9.42
CA ARG A 43 15.22 -18.90 -8.29
C ARG A 43 15.27 -17.40 -8.02
N ALA A 44 15.33 -17.04 -6.74
CA ALA A 44 15.46 -15.67 -6.26
C ALA A 44 16.89 -15.08 -6.36
N GLU A 45 17.87 -15.80 -6.92
CA GLU A 45 19.28 -15.37 -6.98
C GLU A 45 19.46 -14.02 -7.69
N TYR A 46 18.75 -13.81 -8.79
CA TYR A 46 18.78 -12.54 -9.52
C TYR A 46 18.22 -11.38 -8.68
N MET A 47 17.08 -11.61 -8.01
CA MET A 47 16.47 -10.64 -7.10
C MET A 47 17.41 -10.28 -5.94
N ARG A 48 18.02 -11.28 -5.30
CA ARG A 48 19.02 -11.09 -4.24
C ARG A 48 20.18 -10.21 -4.71
N ARG A 49 20.68 -10.44 -5.92
CA ARG A 49 21.76 -9.62 -6.49
C ARG A 49 21.33 -8.16 -6.69
N GLN A 50 20.13 -7.92 -7.21
CA GLN A 50 19.61 -6.55 -7.36
C GLN A 50 19.46 -5.85 -6.01
N LEU A 51 18.90 -6.53 -5.01
CA LEU A 51 18.75 -5.99 -3.65
C LEU A 51 20.09 -5.68 -2.99
N HIS A 52 21.10 -6.52 -3.19
CA HIS A 52 22.44 -6.25 -2.69
C HIS A 52 23.10 -5.05 -3.39
N THR A 53 22.90 -4.89 -4.71
CA THR A 53 23.34 -3.69 -5.44
C THR A 53 22.65 -2.43 -4.92
N MET A 54 21.34 -2.47 -4.68
CA MET A 54 20.58 -1.37 -4.08
C MET A 54 21.10 -1.03 -2.68
N SER A 55 21.42 -2.05 -1.88
CA SER A 55 22.01 -1.87 -0.56
C SER A 55 23.38 -1.18 -0.61
N LYS A 56 24.27 -1.65 -1.48
CA LYS A 56 25.59 -1.03 -1.70
C LYS A 56 25.49 0.41 -2.19
N ALA A 57 24.46 0.75 -2.96
CA ALA A 57 24.19 2.12 -3.40
C ALA A 57 23.55 3.00 -2.30
N GLY A 58 23.24 2.43 -1.13
CA GLY A 58 22.58 3.12 -0.01
C GLY A 58 21.10 3.41 -0.26
N LEU A 59 20.45 2.71 -1.18
CA LEU A 59 19.05 2.93 -1.58
C LEU A 59 18.08 2.03 -0.79
N ALA A 60 18.54 0.86 -0.36
CA ALA A 60 17.76 -0.05 0.46
C ALA A 60 18.59 -0.54 1.64
N SER A 61 17.93 -0.91 2.71
CA SER A 61 18.53 -1.58 3.85
C SER A 61 17.78 -2.88 4.12
N SER A 62 18.39 -3.75 4.92
CA SER A 62 17.80 -5.05 5.24
C SER A 62 18.04 -5.46 6.68
N VAL A 63 17.17 -6.32 7.18
CA VAL A 63 17.32 -6.97 8.47
C VAL A 63 16.97 -8.45 8.35
N GLY A 64 17.69 -9.28 9.11
CA GLY A 64 17.42 -10.72 9.17
C GLY A 64 16.27 -11.04 10.11
N ARG A 65 15.32 -11.85 9.64
CA ARG A 65 14.28 -12.47 10.45
C ARG A 65 14.52 -13.98 10.48
N ARG A 66 14.43 -14.60 11.65
CA ARG A 66 14.44 -16.06 11.76
C ARG A 66 13.06 -16.58 11.35
N SER A 67 13.02 -17.42 10.33
CA SER A 67 11.81 -18.06 9.82
C SER A 67 12.13 -19.51 9.48
N HIS A 68 11.38 -20.47 10.04
CA HIS A 68 11.57 -21.92 9.81
C HIS A 68 13.04 -22.41 9.89
N GLY A 69 13.82 -21.88 10.85
CA GLY A 69 15.22 -22.25 11.04
C GLY A 69 16.22 -21.58 10.07
N GLN A 70 15.73 -20.85 9.08
CA GLN A 70 16.53 -20.06 8.13
C GLN A 70 16.46 -18.57 8.46
N THR A 71 17.45 -17.81 7.98
CA THR A 71 17.43 -16.35 8.06
C THR A 71 16.87 -15.79 6.75
N GLU A 72 15.66 -15.23 6.83
CA GLU A 72 15.01 -14.49 5.75
C GLU A 72 15.41 -13.01 5.84
N LEU A 73 15.73 -12.37 4.71
CA LEU A 73 16.02 -10.94 4.69
C LEU A 73 14.76 -10.14 4.35
N LEU A 74 14.45 -9.19 5.22
CA LEU A 74 13.43 -8.18 5.01
C LEU A 74 14.08 -6.89 4.55
N TRP A 75 13.45 -6.23 3.60
CA TRP A 75 14.01 -5.09 2.89
C TRP A 75 13.08 -3.90 3.02
N TRP A 76 13.66 -2.71 3.12
CA TRP A 76 12.96 -1.42 3.03
C TRP A 76 13.83 -0.40 2.29
N LEU A 77 13.22 0.67 1.80
CA LEU A 77 13.98 1.78 1.23
C LEU A 77 14.55 2.67 2.33
N THR A 78 15.80 3.09 2.14
CA THR A 78 16.36 4.21 2.92
C THR A 78 15.69 5.51 2.47
N GLU A 79 15.91 6.60 3.22
CA GLU A 79 15.45 7.94 2.81
C GLU A 79 15.93 8.30 1.39
N LYS A 80 17.19 8.00 1.07
CA LYS A 80 17.76 8.19 -0.27
C LYS A 80 17.02 7.37 -1.34
N GLY A 81 16.67 6.12 -1.02
CA GLY A 81 15.90 5.27 -1.93
C GLY A 81 14.48 5.79 -2.16
N ALA A 82 13.82 6.25 -1.10
CA ALA A 82 12.47 6.81 -1.17
C ALA A 82 12.44 8.08 -2.01
N GLN A 83 13.37 9.01 -1.78
CA GLN A 83 13.50 10.24 -2.57
C GLN A 83 13.77 9.94 -4.05
N ALA A 84 14.54 8.88 -4.35
CA ALA A 84 14.79 8.47 -5.71
C ALA A 84 13.52 7.97 -6.42
N VAL A 85 12.62 7.27 -5.73
CA VAL A 85 11.30 6.87 -6.27
C VAL A 85 10.39 8.09 -6.46
N GLU A 86 10.36 8.98 -5.47
CA GLU A 86 9.52 10.20 -5.50
C GLU A 86 9.90 11.16 -6.61
N ALA A 87 11.20 11.27 -6.90
CA ALA A 87 11.70 12.10 -8.01
C ALA A 87 11.17 11.64 -9.38
N VAL A 88 10.76 10.38 -9.53
CA VAL A 88 10.12 9.86 -10.75
C VAL A 88 8.65 10.29 -10.83
N GLY A 89 7.99 10.50 -9.68
CA GLY A 89 6.63 11.07 -9.61
C GLY A 89 5.49 10.13 -10.01
N LEU A 90 5.72 8.81 -10.03
CA LEU A 90 4.72 7.83 -10.49
C LEU A 90 3.88 7.23 -9.37
N LEU A 91 4.35 7.29 -8.12
CA LEU A 91 3.65 6.79 -6.95
C LEU A 91 3.22 7.96 -6.05
N PRO A 92 2.05 7.85 -5.39
CA PRO A 92 1.63 8.85 -4.42
C PRO A 92 2.61 8.89 -3.26
N GLN A 93 2.88 10.10 -2.74
CA GLN A 93 3.82 10.27 -1.64
C GLN A 93 3.34 9.55 -0.37
N ARG A 94 4.24 8.81 0.27
CA ARG A 94 3.99 8.09 1.52
C ARG A 94 4.74 8.77 2.67
N PRO A 95 4.08 9.56 3.54
CA PRO A 95 4.77 10.33 4.58
C PRO A 95 5.45 9.46 5.63
N TYR A 96 4.89 8.28 5.92
CA TYR A 96 5.55 7.32 6.81
C TYR A 96 6.67 6.58 6.09
N ARG A 97 7.86 6.59 6.70
CA ARG A 97 9.06 5.87 6.24
C ARG A 97 9.39 4.76 7.22
N MET A 98 9.79 3.62 6.69
CA MET A 98 10.28 2.51 7.52
C MET A 98 11.63 2.89 8.15
N SER A 99 11.74 2.71 9.47
CA SER A 99 13.00 2.86 10.20
C SER A 99 13.60 1.50 10.54
N PRO A 100 14.91 1.42 10.84
CA PRO A 100 15.53 0.17 11.31
C PRO A 100 14.81 -0.43 12.53
N GLU A 101 14.40 0.42 13.48
CA GLU A 101 13.71 0.03 14.71
C GLU A 101 12.31 -0.53 14.41
N ALA A 102 11.59 0.10 13.48
CA ALA A 102 10.29 -0.39 13.03
C ALA A 102 10.41 -1.72 12.26
N ALA A 103 11.47 -1.88 11.45
CA ALA A 103 11.73 -3.10 10.68
C ALA A 103 12.02 -4.34 11.56
N VAL A 104 12.49 -4.14 12.79
CA VAL A 104 12.68 -5.21 13.80
C VAL A 104 11.55 -5.32 14.82
N GLY A 105 10.59 -4.38 14.79
CA GLY A 105 9.53 -4.26 15.78
C GLY A 105 8.35 -5.20 15.56
N SER A 106 7.33 -5.04 16.41
CA SER A 106 6.08 -5.82 16.35
C SER A 106 5.28 -5.61 15.06
N LEU A 107 5.40 -4.43 14.44
CA LEU A 107 4.72 -4.09 13.19
C LEU A 107 5.17 -4.97 12.02
N GLN A 108 6.40 -5.49 12.07
CA GLN A 108 6.99 -6.35 11.03
C GLN A 108 6.05 -7.48 10.61
N GLN A 109 5.49 -8.20 11.58
CA GLN A 109 4.70 -9.39 11.29
C GLN A 109 3.33 -9.04 10.66
N HIS A 110 2.74 -7.91 11.05
CA HIS A 110 1.50 -7.42 10.46
C HIS A 110 1.73 -6.95 9.03
N THR A 111 2.73 -6.09 8.80
CA THR A 111 3.08 -5.61 7.46
C THR A 111 3.36 -6.77 6.50
N LEU A 112 4.11 -7.79 6.93
CA LEU A 112 4.40 -8.94 6.08
C LEU A 112 3.15 -9.78 5.77
N ALA A 113 2.22 -9.92 6.72
CA ALA A 113 0.96 -10.64 6.50
C ALA A 113 0.04 -9.90 5.52
N THR A 114 0.03 -8.57 5.56
CA THR A 114 -0.67 -7.74 4.56
C THR A 114 -0.06 -7.93 3.16
N VAL A 115 1.27 -7.98 3.05
CA VAL A 115 1.95 -8.25 1.77
C VAL A 115 1.65 -9.65 1.25
N GLU A 116 1.67 -10.66 2.13
CA GLU A 116 1.31 -12.05 1.79
C GLU A 116 -0.13 -12.15 1.29
N THR A 117 -1.05 -11.41 1.90
CA THR A 117 -2.45 -11.32 1.44
C THR A 117 -2.52 -10.74 0.03
N GLY A 118 -1.86 -9.60 -0.24
CA GLY A 118 -1.80 -9.01 -1.58
C GLY A 118 -1.18 -9.95 -2.62
N LEU A 119 -0.14 -10.68 -2.24
CA LEU A 119 0.52 -11.67 -3.08
C LEU A 119 -0.43 -12.80 -3.50
N ALA A 120 -1.27 -13.29 -2.58
CA ALA A 120 -2.30 -14.28 -2.90
C ALA A 120 -3.29 -13.77 -3.97
N PHE A 121 -3.69 -12.50 -3.90
CA PHE A 121 -4.54 -11.88 -4.93
C PHE A 121 -3.83 -11.76 -6.29
N VAL A 122 -2.55 -11.38 -6.30
CA VAL A 122 -1.73 -11.30 -7.53
C VAL A 122 -1.59 -12.67 -8.19
N ASP A 123 -1.23 -13.70 -7.42
CA ASP A 123 -1.11 -15.07 -7.91
C ASP A 123 -2.44 -15.59 -8.46
N TRP A 124 -3.53 -15.41 -7.69
CA TRP A 124 -4.86 -15.84 -8.10
C TRP A 124 -5.35 -15.13 -9.37
N ALA A 125 -5.11 -13.82 -9.48
CA ALA A 125 -5.45 -13.06 -10.68
C ALA A 125 -4.70 -13.60 -11.91
N GLY A 126 -3.40 -13.86 -11.77
CA GLY A 126 -2.59 -14.44 -12.84
C GLY A 126 -3.12 -15.79 -13.32
N ARG A 127 -3.54 -16.67 -12.40
CA ARG A 127 -4.11 -17.99 -12.73
C ARG A 127 -5.42 -17.91 -13.48
N LEU A 128 -6.25 -16.91 -13.19
CA LEU A 128 -7.57 -16.73 -13.80
C LEU A 128 -7.58 -15.76 -14.99
N GLY A 129 -6.44 -15.14 -15.33
CA GLY A 129 -6.38 -14.11 -16.38
C GLY A 129 -7.05 -12.79 -15.99
N HIS A 130 -7.24 -12.55 -14.69
CA HIS A 130 -7.66 -11.26 -14.14
C HIS A 130 -6.44 -10.33 -14.01
N GLU A 131 -6.66 -9.05 -13.69
CA GLU A 131 -5.56 -8.11 -13.49
C GLU A 131 -5.47 -7.68 -12.02
N CYS A 132 -4.34 -8.00 -11.40
CA CYS A 132 -3.92 -7.53 -10.09
C CYS A 132 -2.41 -7.70 -10.02
N GLY A 133 -1.67 -6.60 -9.89
CA GLY A 133 -0.23 -6.55 -9.87
C GLY A 133 0.35 -6.04 -8.55
N PRO A 134 1.68 -6.03 -8.41
CA PRO A 134 2.39 -5.68 -7.17
C PRO A 134 2.10 -4.29 -6.57
N LEU A 135 1.50 -3.39 -7.35
CA LEU A 135 1.19 -2.02 -6.96
C LEU A 135 -0.32 -1.76 -6.89
N ASP A 136 -1.15 -2.76 -7.17
CA ASP A 136 -2.61 -2.61 -7.22
C ASP A 136 -3.26 -2.69 -5.83
N TRP A 137 -2.48 -2.84 -4.76
CA TRP A 137 -2.94 -2.57 -3.40
C TRP A 137 -2.07 -1.55 -2.68
N SER A 138 -2.72 -0.81 -1.79
CA SER A 138 -2.14 0.27 -1.00
C SER A 138 -2.33 0.00 0.48
N PRO A 139 -1.25 -0.18 1.26
CA PRO A 139 -1.37 -0.36 2.70
C PRO A 139 -1.76 0.95 3.38
N GLU A 140 -2.56 0.84 4.44
CA GLU A 140 -2.88 1.92 5.40
C GLU A 140 -3.28 3.25 4.74
N THR A 141 -4.16 3.21 3.74
CA THR A 141 -4.71 4.42 3.13
C THR A 141 -5.81 5.00 4.02
N ALA A 142 -5.73 6.27 4.38
CA ALA A 142 -6.76 6.93 5.18
C ALA A 142 -7.96 7.35 4.33
N HIS A 143 -9.16 6.99 4.80
CA HIS A 143 -10.45 7.37 4.24
C HIS A 143 -11.17 8.28 5.21
N TYR A 144 -11.18 9.58 4.91
CA TYR A 144 -11.87 10.58 5.70
C TYR A 144 -13.35 10.60 5.36
N TYR A 145 -14.20 10.67 6.39
CA TYR A 145 -15.65 10.74 6.25
C TYR A 145 -16.25 11.63 7.34
N ARG A 146 -17.54 11.95 7.19
CA ARG A 146 -18.29 12.76 8.16
C ARG A 146 -19.51 12.00 8.62
N ASP A 147 -19.93 12.27 9.85
CA ASP A 147 -21.16 11.76 10.42
C ASP A 147 -22.06 12.95 10.76
N ASP A 148 -23.23 13.03 10.11
CA ASP A 148 -24.20 14.10 10.33
C ASP A 148 -24.77 14.07 11.77
N SER A 149 -24.72 12.91 12.45
CA SER A 149 -25.09 12.79 13.86
C SER A 149 -24.00 13.28 14.82
N ARG A 150 -22.77 13.47 14.34
CA ARG A 150 -21.61 14.01 15.08
C ARG A 150 -20.96 15.17 14.33
N PRO A 151 -21.67 16.29 14.14
CA PRO A 151 -21.17 17.41 13.38
C PRO A 151 -19.90 17.98 14.03
N GLY A 152 -18.81 18.02 13.27
CA GLY A 152 -17.51 18.58 13.68
C GLY A 152 -16.44 17.56 14.06
N GLU A 153 -16.74 16.26 14.05
CA GLU A 153 -15.75 15.21 14.24
C GLU A 153 -15.15 14.78 12.88
N ASP A 154 -13.83 14.92 12.72
CA ASP A 154 -13.11 14.41 11.55
C ASP A 154 -12.90 12.89 11.70
N LEU A 155 -13.83 12.10 11.15
CA LEU A 155 -13.76 10.65 11.21
C LEU A 155 -12.83 10.11 10.13
N THR A 156 -12.04 9.10 10.50
CA THR A 156 -11.09 8.46 9.60
C THR A 156 -11.19 6.95 9.73
N LEU A 157 -11.38 6.27 8.60
CA LEU A 157 -11.24 4.82 8.47
C LEU A 157 -9.89 4.51 7.81
N ILE A 158 -9.11 3.61 8.40
CA ILE A 158 -7.83 3.17 7.84
C ILE A 158 -7.86 1.64 7.76
N PRO A 159 -8.21 1.04 6.61
CA PRO A 159 -8.03 -0.39 6.39
C PRO A 159 -6.54 -0.76 6.38
N ASP A 160 -6.22 -2.02 6.70
CA ASP A 160 -4.84 -2.52 6.57
C ASP A 160 -4.35 -2.41 5.11
N ALA A 161 -5.22 -2.68 4.13
CA ALA A 161 -4.97 -2.37 2.74
C ALA A 161 -6.24 -2.06 1.94
N VAL A 162 -6.07 -1.26 0.88
CA VAL A 162 -7.06 -1.07 -0.19
C VAL A 162 -6.54 -1.76 -1.44
N LEU A 163 -7.29 -2.73 -1.96
CA LEU A 163 -6.94 -3.51 -3.15
C LEU A 163 -7.82 -3.09 -4.32
N ASN A 164 -7.21 -2.86 -5.48
CA ASN A 164 -7.87 -2.73 -6.77
C ASN A 164 -7.67 -4.02 -7.57
N TYR A 165 -8.75 -4.59 -8.08
CA TYR A 165 -8.75 -5.87 -8.77
C TYR A 165 -9.61 -5.77 -10.02
N VAL A 166 -9.07 -6.13 -11.18
CA VAL A 166 -9.86 -6.17 -12.41
C VAL A 166 -10.29 -7.61 -12.69
N HIS A 167 -11.56 -7.88 -12.45
CA HIS A 167 -12.17 -9.14 -12.85
C HIS A 167 -12.44 -9.11 -14.37
N SER A 168 -11.99 -10.14 -15.07
CA SER A 168 -12.10 -10.25 -16.52
C SER A 168 -12.92 -11.49 -16.87
N GLU A 169 -14.06 -11.30 -17.54
CA GLU A 169 -14.92 -12.37 -18.03
C GLU A 169 -15.19 -12.16 -19.52
N GLY A 170 -14.55 -12.98 -20.37
CA GLY A 170 -14.61 -12.82 -21.82
C GLY A 170 -14.07 -11.45 -22.27
N ARG A 171 -14.96 -10.57 -22.75
CA ARG A 171 -14.62 -9.17 -23.13
C ARG A 171 -14.97 -8.14 -22.05
N GLN A 172 -15.67 -8.55 -21.00
CA GLN A 172 -16.07 -7.67 -19.92
C GLN A 172 -14.94 -7.54 -18.90
N ARG A 173 -14.71 -6.32 -18.44
CA ARG A 173 -13.75 -5.99 -17.39
C ARG A 173 -14.44 -5.17 -16.32
N THR A 174 -14.38 -5.63 -15.08
CA THR A 174 -15.00 -4.97 -13.93
C THR A 174 -13.90 -4.61 -12.92
N LEU A 175 -13.77 -3.32 -12.61
CA LEU A 175 -12.90 -2.86 -11.53
C LEU A 175 -13.63 -3.06 -10.19
N LEU A 176 -13.00 -3.83 -9.31
CA LEU A 176 -13.44 -4.09 -7.94
C LEU A 176 -12.43 -3.46 -6.98
N THR A 177 -12.93 -2.73 -5.99
CA THR A 177 -12.10 -2.16 -4.92
C THR A 177 -12.51 -2.78 -3.59
N PHE A 178 -11.54 -3.32 -2.87
CA PHE A 178 -11.75 -4.01 -1.59
C PHE A 178 -10.98 -3.32 -0.47
N PHE A 179 -11.59 -3.27 0.70
CA PHE A 179 -10.88 -3.06 1.96
C PHE A 179 -10.49 -4.41 2.54
N ILE A 180 -9.22 -4.52 2.94
CA ILE A 180 -8.63 -5.73 3.51
C ILE A 180 -8.25 -5.43 4.94
N GLU A 181 -8.60 -6.35 5.84
CA GLU A 181 -8.20 -6.37 7.24
C GLU A 181 -7.56 -7.72 7.56
N VAL A 182 -6.34 -7.70 8.08
CA VAL A 182 -5.57 -8.89 8.43
C VAL A 182 -5.45 -8.96 9.94
N ASP A 183 -6.32 -9.72 10.60
CA ASP A 183 -6.18 -9.94 12.04
C ASP A 183 -5.26 -11.12 12.35
N ARG A 184 -4.28 -10.86 13.21
CA ARG A 184 -3.37 -11.88 13.74
C ARG A 184 -3.85 -12.46 15.06
N THR A 185 -5.12 -12.26 15.40
CA THR A 185 -5.76 -12.67 16.66
C THR A 185 -5.10 -12.08 17.91
N GLN A 186 -4.46 -10.91 17.75
CA GLN A 186 -3.78 -10.18 18.83
C GLN A 186 -4.58 -8.98 19.32
N MET A 187 -5.69 -8.64 18.66
CA MET A 187 -6.53 -7.51 19.06
C MET A 187 -7.50 -7.87 20.19
N THR A 188 -7.81 -6.89 21.03
CA THR A 188 -8.86 -7.04 22.04
C THR A 188 -10.24 -7.00 21.39
N ILE A 189 -11.24 -7.64 22.01
CA ILE A 189 -12.64 -7.59 21.54
C ILE A 189 -13.14 -6.14 21.45
N ALA A 190 -12.75 -5.27 22.40
CA ALA A 190 -13.10 -3.86 22.38
C ALA A 190 -12.53 -3.13 21.15
N ARG A 191 -11.28 -3.44 20.78
CA ARG A 191 -10.65 -2.88 19.57
C ARG A 191 -11.32 -3.39 18.29
N LEU A 192 -11.69 -4.66 18.24
CA LEU A 192 -12.44 -5.24 17.13
C LEU A 192 -13.81 -4.55 16.96
N ALA A 193 -14.57 -4.41 18.04
CA ALA A 193 -15.86 -3.74 18.04
C ALA A 193 -15.75 -2.29 17.54
N ALA A 194 -14.71 -1.56 17.97
CA ALA A 194 -14.44 -0.20 17.49
C ALA A 194 -14.15 -0.17 15.98
N LYS A 195 -13.35 -1.11 15.45
CA LYS A 195 -13.13 -1.23 13.99
C LYS A 195 -14.45 -1.49 13.27
N LEU A 196 -15.25 -2.46 13.71
CA LEU A 196 -16.53 -2.80 13.06
C LEU A 196 -17.50 -1.60 13.05
N HIS A 197 -17.59 -0.84 14.14
CA HIS A 197 -18.39 0.39 14.16
C HIS A 197 -17.88 1.44 13.17
N ALA A 198 -16.55 1.61 13.03
CA ALA A 198 -15.99 2.54 12.05
C ALA A 198 -16.31 2.11 10.60
N TYR A 199 -16.28 0.80 10.31
CA TYR A 199 -16.69 0.28 9.01
C TYR A 199 -18.17 0.47 8.74
N ALA A 200 -19.04 0.21 9.72
CA ALA A 200 -20.48 0.44 9.58
C ALA A 200 -20.78 1.91 9.31
N ALA A 201 -20.18 2.82 10.08
CA ALA A 201 -20.33 4.26 9.87
C ALA A 201 -19.81 4.71 8.49
N TYR A 202 -18.69 4.15 8.02
CA TYR A 202 -18.17 4.44 6.68
C TYR A 202 -19.05 3.86 5.56
N HIS A 203 -19.62 2.68 5.76
CA HIS A 203 -20.52 2.04 4.79
C HIS A 203 -21.79 2.86 4.57
N ASP A 204 -22.35 3.41 5.65
CA ASP A 204 -23.58 4.21 5.59
C ASP A 204 -23.31 5.67 5.18
N PHE A 205 -22.03 6.08 5.16
CA PHE A 205 -21.64 7.43 4.76
C PHE A 205 -21.93 7.66 3.28
N THR A 206 -22.80 8.65 3.02
CA THR A 206 -23.02 9.19 1.68
C THR A 206 -22.28 10.53 1.56
N PRO A 207 -21.24 10.64 0.71
CA PRO A 207 -20.54 11.89 0.51
C PRO A 207 -21.51 12.95 0.00
N GLN A 208 -21.67 14.06 0.73
CA GLN A 208 -22.39 15.20 0.18
C GLN A 208 -21.60 15.78 -0.99
N PRO A 209 -22.26 16.16 -2.11
CA PRO A 209 -21.60 16.84 -3.20
C PRO A 209 -20.86 18.05 -2.66
N VAL A 210 -19.56 18.15 -2.93
CA VAL A 210 -18.81 19.37 -2.61
C VAL A 210 -19.52 20.52 -3.33
N PRO A 211 -19.95 21.58 -2.61
CA PRO A 211 -20.63 22.70 -3.26
C PRO A 211 -19.70 23.22 -4.35
N GLY A 212 -20.18 23.26 -5.59
CA GLY A 212 -19.43 23.81 -6.70
C GLY A 212 -18.96 25.24 -6.39
N PRO A 213 -17.96 25.76 -7.11
CA PRO A 213 -17.33 27.06 -6.80
C PRO A 213 -18.29 28.26 -6.63
N GLY A 214 -19.55 28.17 -7.09
CA GLY A 214 -20.57 29.21 -6.98
C GLY A 214 -21.40 29.25 -5.69
N ALA A 215 -21.40 28.20 -4.85
CA ALA A 215 -22.33 28.15 -3.70
C ALA A 215 -21.84 28.97 -2.47
N ARG A 216 -20.54 29.31 -2.42
CA ARG A 216 -19.95 30.05 -1.30
C ARG A 216 -20.16 31.57 -1.39
N ALA A 217 -20.67 32.07 -2.52
CA ALA A 217 -20.87 33.51 -2.77
C ALA A 217 -22.23 34.06 -2.29
N LEU A 218 -23.23 33.21 -2.00
CA LEU A 218 -24.61 33.66 -1.74
C LEU A 218 -24.97 33.85 -0.25
N ARG A 219 -24.04 33.68 0.69
CA ARG A 219 -24.31 33.83 2.14
C ARG A 219 -23.78 35.11 2.78
N ARG A 220 -23.37 36.14 2.02
CA ARG A 220 -22.95 37.45 2.55
C ARG A 220 -23.73 38.63 1.94
N THR A 221 -25.06 38.59 1.94
CA THR A 221 -25.86 39.81 1.76
C THR A 221 -27.23 39.69 2.45
N THR A 222 -27.29 40.04 3.73
CA THR A 222 -28.46 40.62 4.40
C THR A 222 -27.91 41.46 5.56
N SER A 223 -27.46 42.70 5.32
CA SER A 223 -28.25 43.93 5.40
C SER A 223 -28.84 44.18 6.80
N THR A 224 -28.08 44.92 7.60
CA THR A 224 -28.57 45.71 8.74
C THR A 224 -29.57 46.77 8.25
N PRO A 225 -30.65 47.06 8.98
CA PRO A 225 -31.25 48.39 8.95
C PRO A 225 -31.09 49.13 10.29
N ALA A 226 -31.22 50.44 10.16
CA ALA A 226 -30.89 51.53 11.06
C ALA A 226 -31.58 51.54 12.43
#